data_AF-A0A925VT23-F1
#
_entry.id   AF-A0A925VT23-F1
#
_cell.length_a   1.000
_cell.length_b   1.000
_cell.length_c   1.000
_cell.angle_alpha   90.00
_cell.angle_beta   90.00
_cell.angle_gamma   90.00
#
_symmetry.space_group_name_H-M   'P 1'
#
loop_
_entity.id
_entity.type
_entity.pdbx_description
1 polymer ?
#
loop_
_entity_poly.entity_id
_entity_poly.type
_entity_poly.pdbx_seq_one_letter_code
_entity_poly.pdbx_strand_id
1 'polypeptide(L)'
;CHALHDVVVGPALAGLHARRPEKWLLAWVKNSGKLVASGDEYAVRIFNQYQRQQMPNFALSDQEIRRILAYLKAESRSGGTAISAVASN
;
A
#
# COMPACT_ATOMS: atom_id res chain seq x y z
N CYS A 1 8.67 5.57 2.93
CA CYS A 1 8.78 5.07 1.54
C CYS A 1 7.58 5.42 0.65
N HIS A 2 6.37 5.61 1.21
CA HIS A 2 5.17 5.86 0.43
C HIS A 2 4.44 7.12 0.92
N ALA A 3 3.71 7.76 0.01
CA ALA A 3 2.67 8.75 0.29
C ALA A 3 1.32 8.23 -0.24
N LEU A 4 0.23 8.89 0.15
CA LEU A 4 -1.11 8.53 -0.33
C LEU A 4 -1.26 8.86 -1.81
N HIS A 5 -0.93 10.08 -2.23
CA HIS A 5 -1.22 10.55 -3.58
C HIS A 5 0.01 10.71 -4.47
N ASP A 6 1.21 10.66 -3.88
CA ASP A 6 2.46 10.90 -4.59
C ASP A 6 3.36 9.66 -4.63
N VAL A 7 4.19 9.59 -5.69
CA VAL A 7 5.31 8.67 -5.75
C VAL A 7 6.45 9.26 -4.92
N VAL A 8 6.96 8.49 -3.95
CA VAL A 8 8.13 8.89 -3.16
C VAL A 8 9.28 7.96 -3.48
N VAL A 9 9.42 6.86 -2.73
CA VAL A 9 10.32 5.76 -3.08
C VAL A 9 9.54 4.66 -3.81
N GLY A 10 8.32 4.39 -3.35
CA GLY A 10 7.38 3.49 -4.00
C GLY A 10 6.12 4.22 -4.51
N PRO A 11 5.20 3.48 -5.15
CA PRO A 11 3.95 4.02 -5.69
C PRO A 11 3.08 4.68 -4.63
N ALA A 12 2.28 5.66 -5.07
CA ALA A 12 1.18 6.24 -4.31
C ALA A 12 0.21 5.15 -3.83
N LEU A 13 -0.27 5.22 -2.58
CA LEU A 13 -1.12 4.20 -1.96
C LEU A 13 -2.63 4.44 -2.12
N ALA A 14 -3.06 5.62 -2.60
CA ALA A 14 -4.45 5.93 -2.80
C ALA A 14 -5.11 4.92 -3.77
N GLY A 15 -6.32 4.46 -3.44
CA GLY A 15 -7.07 3.52 -4.28
C GLY A 15 -6.45 2.11 -4.38
N LEU A 16 -5.52 1.73 -3.48
CA LEU A 16 -4.87 0.41 -3.51
C LEU A 16 -5.87 -0.77 -3.51
N HIS A 17 -6.96 -0.62 -2.77
CA HIS A 17 -8.05 -1.61 -2.66
C HIS A 17 -8.83 -1.84 -3.98
N ALA A 18 -8.80 -0.87 -4.91
CA ALA A 18 -9.38 -1.03 -6.24
C ALA A 18 -8.37 -1.62 -7.23
N ARG A 19 -7.07 -1.39 -7.00
CA ARG A 19 -5.99 -1.84 -7.89
C ARG A 19 -5.69 -3.33 -7.77
N ARG A 20 -5.73 -3.91 -6.56
CA ARG A 20 -5.44 -5.34 -6.33
C ARG A 20 -6.31 -5.95 -5.24
N PRO A 21 -6.60 -7.26 -5.32
CA PRO A 21 -7.39 -7.96 -4.31
C PRO A 21 -6.63 -8.05 -2.98
N GLU A 22 -7.38 -8.06 -1.87
CA GLU A 22 -6.81 -8.04 -0.51
C GLU A 22 -5.82 -9.18 -0.26
N LYS A 23 -6.12 -10.40 -0.70
CA LYS A 23 -5.21 -11.55 -0.56
C LYS A 23 -3.82 -11.27 -1.16
N TRP A 24 -3.79 -10.59 -2.31
CA TRP A 24 -2.53 -10.22 -2.94
C TRP A 24 -1.82 -9.11 -2.16
N LEU A 25 -2.57 -8.12 -1.66
CA LEU A 25 -2.01 -7.03 -0.84
C LEU A 25 -1.40 -7.55 0.47
N LEU A 26 -2.03 -8.54 1.12
CA LEU A 26 -1.47 -9.20 2.30
C LEU A 26 -0.13 -9.86 1.99
N ALA A 27 -0.06 -10.62 0.89
CA ALA A 27 1.18 -11.26 0.47
C ALA A 27 2.28 -10.23 0.10
N TRP A 28 1.90 -9.15 -0.57
CA TRP A 28 2.81 -8.08 -0.97
C TRP A 28 3.41 -7.33 0.22
N VAL A 29 2.57 -6.93 1.19
CA VAL A 29 3.03 -6.21 2.38
C VAL A 29 3.91 -7.09 3.26
N LYS A 30 3.60 -8.39 3.36
CA LYS A 30 4.47 -9.34 4.07
C LYS A 30 5.80 -9.48 3.38
N ASN A 31 5.80 -9.85 2.09
CA ASN A 31 7.03 -10.10 1.35
C ASN A 31 6.81 -9.93 -0.17
N SER A 32 6.92 -8.69 -0.64
CA SER A 32 6.88 -8.36 -2.07
C SER A 32 7.94 -9.10 -2.89
N GLY A 33 9.12 -9.33 -2.32
CA GLY A 33 10.22 -10.04 -2.97
C GLY A 33 9.86 -11.47 -3.38
N LYS A 34 9.05 -12.17 -2.58
CA LYS A 34 8.54 -13.51 -2.95
C LYS A 34 7.62 -13.48 -4.16
N LEU A 35 6.78 -12.45 -4.29
CA LEU A 35 5.90 -12.30 -5.45
C LEU A 35 6.70 -11.94 -6.72
N VAL A 36 7.73 -11.10 -6.58
CA VAL A 36 8.65 -10.81 -7.68
C VAL A 36 9.40 -12.09 -8.11
N ALA A 37 9.93 -12.85 -7.15
CA ALA A 37 10.67 -14.09 -7.41
C ALA A 37 9.80 -15.20 -7.99
N SER A 38 8.49 -15.25 -7.65
CA SER A 38 7.55 -16.19 -8.26
C SER A 38 7.13 -15.81 -9.68
N GLY A 39 7.55 -14.65 -10.18
CA GLY A 39 7.18 -14.16 -11.50
C GLY A 39 5.77 -13.59 -11.60
N ASP A 40 5.14 -13.13 -10.50
CA ASP A 40 3.87 -12.40 -10.60
C ASP A 40 4.08 -11.15 -11.47
N GLU A 41 3.40 -11.10 -12.62
CA GLU A 41 3.69 -10.08 -13.66
C GLU A 41 3.55 -8.66 -13.14
N TYR A 42 2.57 -8.41 -12.27
CA TYR A 42 2.37 -7.09 -11.68
C TYR A 42 3.46 -6.77 -10.66
N ALA A 43 3.83 -7.72 -9.81
CA ALA A 43 4.93 -7.58 -8.86
C ALA A 43 6.24 -7.23 -9.58
N VAL A 44 6.57 -7.98 -10.64
CA VAL A 44 7.75 -7.77 -11.48
C VAL A 44 7.70 -6.41 -12.16
N ARG A 45 6.54 -6.01 -12.70
CA ARG A 45 6.36 -4.70 -13.33
C ARG A 45 6.62 -3.56 -12.34
N ILE A 46 6.00 -3.60 -11.16
CA ILE A 46 6.20 -2.59 -10.12
C ILE A 46 7.67 -2.55 -9.69
N PHE A 47 8.28 -3.70 -9.45
CA PHE A 47 9.70 -3.78 -9.07
C PHE A 47 10.60 -3.10 -10.12
N ASN A 48 10.41 -3.40 -11.40
CA ASN A 48 11.20 -2.77 -12.47
C ASN A 48 10.90 -1.27 -12.64
N GLN A 49 9.65 -0.84 -12.45
CA GLN A 49 9.24 0.56 -12.58
C GLN A 49 9.83 1.47 -11.48
N TYR A 50 9.94 0.97 -10.26
CA TYR A 50 10.41 1.75 -9.10
C TYR A 50 11.87 1.42 -8.74
N GLN A 51 12.75 1.52 -9.74
CA GLN A 51 14.21 1.38 -9.62
C GLN A 51 14.69 0.06 -8.99
N ARG A 52 13.87 -0.99 -9.01
CA ARG A 52 14.18 -2.29 -8.38
C ARG A 52 14.45 -2.15 -6.88
N GLN A 53 13.86 -1.13 -6.26
CA GLN A 53 13.93 -0.96 -4.82
C GLN A 53 13.07 -2.02 -4.13
N GLN A 54 13.70 -2.85 -3.31
CA GLN A 54 12.97 -3.85 -2.54
C GLN A 54 12.26 -3.21 -1.35
N MET A 55 10.98 -3.52 -1.20
CA MET A 55 10.26 -3.27 0.05
C MET A 55 10.73 -4.30 1.09
N PRO A 56 11.11 -3.87 2.31
CA PRO A 56 11.54 -4.80 3.36
C PRO A 56 10.50 -5.87 3.69
N ASN A 57 10.95 -6.99 4.25
CA ASN A 57 10.06 -7.99 4.82
C ASN A 57 9.54 -7.49 6.17
N PHE A 58 8.23 -7.52 6.37
CA PHE A 58 7.59 -7.07 7.60
C PHE A 58 6.99 -8.26 8.35
N ALA A 59 7.34 -8.41 9.63
CA ALA A 59 6.77 -9.43 10.53
C ALA A 59 5.39 -9.00 11.07
N LEU A 60 4.51 -8.55 10.19
CA LEU A 60 3.14 -8.14 10.54
C LEU A 60 2.17 -9.31 10.36
N SER A 61 1.23 -9.43 11.31
CA SER A 61 0.09 -10.31 11.20
C SER A 61 -0.88 -9.85 10.10
N ASP A 62 -1.72 -10.76 9.61
CA ASP A 62 -2.76 -10.38 8.63
C ASP A 62 -3.72 -9.33 9.20
N GLN A 63 -3.98 -9.37 10.52
CA GLN A 63 -4.88 -8.41 11.14
C GLN A 63 -4.28 -7.00 11.15
N GLU A 64 -2.99 -6.86 11.47
CA GLU A 64 -2.30 -5.56 11.42
C GLU A 64 -2.28 -4.99 10.00
N ILE A 65 -1.99 -5.83 9.00
CA ILE A 65 -1.99 -5.39 7.60
C ILE A 65 -3.40 -4.97 7.18
N ARG A 66 -4.45 -5.71 7.55
CA ARG A 66 -5.84 -5.30 7.26
C ARG A 66 -6.20 -3.96 7.90
N ARG A 67 -5.75 -3.68 9.11
CA ARG A 67 -5.95 -2.36 9.76
C ARG A 67 -5.25 -1.25 8.97
N ILE A 68 -4.03 -1.48 8.50
CA ILE A 68 -3.31 -0.53 7.63
C ILE A 68 -4.08 -0.31 6.32
N LEU A 69 -4.51 -1.37 5.65
CA LEU A 69 -5.27 -1.27 4.40
C LEU A 69 -6.61 -0.53 4.59
N ALA A 70 -7.28 -0.74 5.73
CA ALA A 70 -8.50 -0.03 6.09
C ALA A 70 -8.25 1.46 6.30
N TYR A 71 -7.18 1.82 7.03
CA TYR A 71 -6.76 3.22 7.19
C TYR A 71 -6.47 3.86 5.83
N LEU A 72 -5.66 3.22 4.98
CA LEU A 72 -5.36 3.73 3.63
C LEU A 72 -6.64 3.93 2.79
N LYS A 73 -7.62 3.03 2.90
CA LYS A 73 -8.90 3.15 2.20
C LYS A 73 -9.73 4.33 2.71
N ALA A 74 -9.74 4.59 4.01
CA ALA A 74 -10.40 5.75 4.59
C ALA A 74 -9.74 7.06 4.10
N GLU A 75 -8.43 7.16 4.26
CA GLU A 75 -7.67 8.37 3.85
C GLU A 75 -7.72 8.62 2.34
N SER A 76 -7.72 7.57 1.51
CA SER A 76 -7.87 7.69 0.06
C SER A 76 -9.18 8.37 -0.35
N ARG A 77 -10.23 8.22 0.46
CA ARG A 77 -11.55 8.86 0.23
C ARG A 77 -11.59 10.27 0.79
N SER A 78 -10.78 10.54 1.81
CA SER A 78 -10.64 11.85 2.44
C SER A 78 -9.79 12.84 1.65
N GLY A 79 -9.29 12.48 0.46
CA GLY A 79 -8.58 13.34 -0.50
C GLY A 79 -9.39 14.52 -1.07
N GLY A 80 -10.37 15.01 -0.31
CA GLY A 80 -11.19 16.19 -0.56
C GLY A 80 -11.76 16.85 0.71
N THR A 81 -11.30 16.50 1.92
CA THR A 81 -11.69 17.26 3.12
C THR A 81 -10.49 17.47 4.04
N ALA A 82 -9.85 18.63 3.87
CA ALA A 82 -8.98 19.19 4.87
C ALA A 82 -9.71 19.23 6.23
N ILE A 83 -9.04 18.69 7.24
CA ILE A 83 -9.08 19.08 8.66
C ILE A 83 -10.20 20.08 9.00
N SER A 84 -11.34 19.57 9.46
CA SER A 84 -12.28 20.37 10.25
C SER A 84 -13.02 19.47 11.21
N ALA A 85 -12.31 19.08 12.27
CA ALA A 85 -12.92 18.57 13.50
C ALA A 85 -12.07 19.02 14.70
N VAL A 86 -11.88 20.34 14.82
CA VAL A 86 -12.01 20.98 16.13
C VAL A 86 -13.48 21.36 16.22
N ALA A 87 -14.26 20.54 16.91
CA ALA A 87 -15.57 20.93 17.41
C ALA A 87 -15.62 20.46 18.87
N SER A 88 -15.56 21.45 19.74
CA SER A 88 -15.81 21.42 21.17
C SER A 88 -16.98 20.52 21.55
N ASN A 89 -16.82 19.79 22.65
CA ASN A 89 -17.72 19.92 23.79
C ASN A 89 -16.97 19.59 25.08
#